data_AF-A0A965VNH1-F1
#
_entry.id   AF-A0A965VNH1-F1
#
_cell.length_a   1.000
_cell.length_b   1.000
_cell.length_c   1.000
_cell.angle_alpha   90.00
_cell.angle_beta   90.00
_cell.angle_gamma   90.00
#
_symmetry.space_group_name_H-M   'P 1'
#
loop_
_entity.id
_entity.type
_entity.pdbx_description
1 polymer ?
#
loop_
_entity_poly.entity_id
_entity_poly.type
_entity_poly.pdbx_seq_one_letter_code
_entity_poly.pdbx_strand_id
1 'polypeptide(L)'
;MLVTLSEFKAAAAEYGLDWPAVRGLYDSMRAEELAQHGRQLELRAEAFRRISGDEHGGRFKLAHRAEFGGGDHATIPGFDEVAAELAGEYPEALGTETAADDLWSILTTPAPEAPPAADCMARALERARQECPAAPGSVRDLISTAEAAALADVSEQWIRRLVRSGKLPGRQVGRSYAVSAAAAARFRRHPTAGRPRARVHLEPAPF
;
A
#
# COMPACT_ATOMS: atom_id res chain seq x y z
N MET A 1 -3.77 23.79 -3.85
CA MET A 1 -3.97 23.18 -5.19
C MET A 1 -4.43 21.75 -4.95
N LEU A 2 -5.59 21.35 -5.48
CA LEU A 2 -6.09 19.98 -5.35
C LEU A 2 -5.31 19.08 -6.31
N VAL A 3 -4.58 18.10 -5.78
CA VAL A 3 -3.87 17.12 -6.60
C VAL A 3 -4.88 16.22 -7.30
N THR A 4 -4.75 16.08 -8.61
CA THR A 4 -5.68 15.33 -9.46
C THR A 4 -5.26 13.86 -9.58
N LEU A 5 -6.22 12.99 -9.88
CA LEU A 5 -5.94 11.57 -10.17
C LEU A 5 -4.97 11.40 -11.34
N SER A 6 -5.00 12.30 -12.32
CA SER A 6 -4.07 12.34 -13.45
C SER A 6 -2.63 12.59 -13.01
N GLU A 7 -2.40 13.46 -12.02
CA GLU A 7 -1.06 13.75 -11.50
C GLU A 7 -0.48 12.52 -10.79
N PHE A 8 -1.29 11.80 -10.00
CA PHE A 8 -0.84 10.56 -9.37
C PHE A 8 -0.54 9.43 -10.38
N LYS A 9 -1.34 9.33 -11.45
CA LYS A 9 -1.06 8.38 -12.52
C LYS A 9 0.22 8.71 -13.28
N ALA A 10 0.48 10.00 -13.52
CA ALA A 10 1.72 10.47 -14.11
C ALA A 10 2.93 10.16 -13.21
N ALA A 11 2.81 10.43 -11.90
CA ALA A 11 3.85 10.10 -10.92
C ALA A 11 4.13 8.59 -10.86
N ALA A 12 3.09 7.74 -10.87
CA ALA A 12 3.27 6.29 -10.94
C ALA A 12 4.05 5.86 -12.19
N ALA A 13 3.74 6.45 -13.35
CA ALA A 13 4.43 6.18 -14.59
C ALA A 13 5.90 6.63 -14.56
N GLU A 14 6.19 7.80 -13.95
CA GLU A 14 7.55 8.30 -13.74
C GLU A 14 8.37 7.34 -12.87
N TYR A 15 7.78 6.80 -11.81
CA TYR A 15 8.40 5.78 -10.96
C TYR A 15 8.44 4.38 -11.58
N GLY A 16 7.89 4.21 -12.78
CA GLY A 16 7.80 2.91 -13.45
C GLY A 16 6.99 1.88 -12.68
N LEU A 17 5.92 2.32 -12.00
CA LEU A 17 5.01 1.49 -11.22
C LEU A 17 3.79 1.07 -12.05
N ASP A 18 3.30 -0.15 -11.80
CA ASP A 18 2.05 -0.63 -12.37
C ASP A 18 0.85 0.08 -11.73
N TRP A 19 0.13 0.88 -12.51
CA TRP A 19 -0.98 1.70 -11.99
C TRP A 19 -2.12 0.87 -11.36
N PRO A 20 -2.59 -0.24 -11.95
CA PRO A 20 -3.53 -1.14 -11.29
C PRO A 20 -3.06 -1.63 -9.92
N ALA A 21 -1.78 -2.01 -9.77
CA ALA A 21 -1.23 -2.41 -8.48
C ALA A 21 -1.22 -1.27 -7.45
N VAL A 22 -0.79 -0.05 -7.86
CA VAL A 22 -0.85 1.16 -7.01
C VAL A 22 -2.29 1.43 -6.58
N ARG A 23 -3.25 1.31 -7.50
CA ARG A 23 -4.66 1.56 -7.22
C ARG A 23 -5.23 0.54 -6.23
N GLY A 24 -4.91 -0.74 -6.39
CA GLY A 24 -5.32 -1.79 -5.46
C GLY A 24 -4.79 -1.55 -4.04
N LEU A 25 -3.52 -1.11 -3.93
CA LEU A 25 -2.93 -0.74 -2.63
C LEU A 25 -3.64 0.46 -2.00
N TYR A 26 -3.91 1.50 -2.79
CA TYR A 26 -4.69 2.65 -2.33
C TYR A 26 -6.08 2.23 -1.83
N ASP A 27 -6.80 1.39 -2.57
CA ASP A 27 -8.16 0.98 -2.22
C ASP A 27 -8.16 0.17 -0.90
N SER A 28 -7.17 -0.72 -0.70
CA SER A 28 -6.99 -1.44 0.57
C SER A 28 -6.71 -0.50 1.75
N MET A 29 -5.72 0.40 1.60
CA MET A 29 -5.36 1.35 2.65
C MET A 29 -6.55 2.26 2.99
N ARG A 30 -7.28 2.72 1.97
CA ARG A 30 -8.46 3.57 2.18
C ARG A 30 -9.57 2.83 2.91
N ALA A 31 -9.80 1.55 2.59
CA ALA A 31 -10.79 0.73 3.26
C ALA A 31 -10.43 0.50 4.74
N GLU A 32 -9.16 0.20 5.04
CA GLU A 32 -8.64 0.03 6.41
C GLU A 32 -8.82 1.31 7.24
N GLU A 33 -8.47 2.47 6.68
CA GLU A 33 -8.61 3.75 7.36
C GLU A 33 -10.06 4.14 7.61
N LEU A 34 -10.94 3.94 6.62
CA LEU A 34 -12.38 4.18 6.80
C LEU A 34 -12.97 3.24 7.85
N ALA A 35 -12.52 1.99 7.89
CA ALA A 35 -12.94 1.04 8.91
C ALA A 35 -12.44 1.45 10.32
N GLN A 36 -11.19 1.90 10.44
CA GLN A 36 -10.65 2.40 11.72
C GLN A 36 -11.37 3.66 12.19
N HIS A 37 -11.60 4.61 11.29
CA HIS A 37 -12.37 5.82 11.56
C HIS A 37 -13.81 5.47 12.00
N GLY A 38 -14.45 4.53 11.31
CA GLY A 38 -15.77 4.01 11.67
C GLY A 38 -15.80 3.44 13.10
N ARG A 39 -14.84 2.58 13.45
CA ARG A 39 -14.71 2.01 14.80
C ARG A 39 -14.55 3.08 15.88
N GLN A 40 -13.75 4.12 15.62
CA GLN A 40 -13.59 5.22 16.57
C GLN A 40 -14.86 6.05 16.76
N LEU A 41 -15.62 6.29 15.69
CA LEU A 41 -16.91 6.98 15.80
C LEU A 41 -17.94 6.14 16.56
N GLU A 42 -17.97 4.83 16.29
CA GLU A 42 -18.83 3.88 16.99
C GLU A 42 -18.50 3.83 18.48
N LEU A 43 -17.22 3.69 18.84
CA LEU A 43 -16.76 3.74 20.24
C LEU A 43 -17.20 5.04 20.93
N ARG A 44 -17.04 6.20 20.29
CA ARG A 44 -17.49 7.47 20.86
C ARG A 44 -19.00 7.51 21.06
N ALA A 45 -19.76 7.07 20.07
CA ALA A 45 -21.22 7.06 20.14
C ALA A 45 -21.71 6.12 21.25
N GLU A 46 -21.10 4.95 21.38
CA GLU A 46 -21.41 3.98 22.42
C GLU A 46 -21.06 4.51 23.80
N ALA A 47 -19.88 5.12 23.96
CA ALA A 47 -19.48 5.75 25.21
C ALA A 47 -20.47 6.83 25.65
N PHE A 48 -20.85 7.77 24.77
CA PHE A 48 -21.84 8.78 25.13
C PHE A 48 -23.21 8.18 25.43
N ARG A 49 -23.62 7.13 24.70
CA ARG A 49 -24.88 6.44 24.94
C ARG A 49 -24.91 5.78 26.32
N ARG A 50 -23.84 5.11 26.74
CA ARG A 50 -23.75 4.46 28.07
C ARG A 50 -23.66 5.48 29.21
N ILE A 51 -22.85 6.52 29.05
CA ILE A 51 -22.63 7.51 30.12
C ILE A 51 -23.85 8.42 30.31
N SER A 52 -24.51 8.82 29.22
CA SER A 52 -25.49 9.92 29.26
C SER A 52 -26.82 9.63 28.55
N GLY A 53 -26.95 8.47 27.91
CA GLY A 53 -28.12 8.14 27.09
C GLY A 53 -28.20 8.92 25.77
N ASP A 54 -27.17 9.69 25.41
CA ASP A 54 -27.11 10.53 24.19
C ASP A 54 -26.08 9.94 23.22
N GLU A 55 -26.44 9.79 21.95
CA GLU A 55 -25.54 9.24 20.92
C GLU A 55 -24.39 10.20 20.57
N HIS A 56 -24.64 11.52 20.62
CA HIS A 56 -23.67 12.51 20.18
C HIS A 56 -22.90 13.17 21.34
N GLY A 57 -23.29 12.88 22.58
CA GLY A 57 -22.66 13.42 23.79
C GLY A 57 -22.84 14.92 23.99
N GLY A 58 -23.77 15.57 23.28
CA GLY A 58 -23.99 17.00 23.38
C GLY A 58 -24.46 17.40 24.78
N ARG A 59 -25.39 16.61 25.35
CA ARG A 59 -25.85 16.82 26.73
C ARG A 59 -24.76 16.58 27.75
N PHE A 60 -23.99 15.51 27.56
CA PHE A 60 -22.87 15.15 28.43
C PHE A 60 -21.80 16.25 28.46
N LYS A 61 -21.35 16.71 27.29
CA LYS A 61 -20.34 17.78 27.19
C LYS A 61 -20.83 19.10 27.78
N LEU A 62 -22.12 19.40 27.67
CA LEU A 62 -22.69 20.60 28.28
C LEU A 62 -22.70 20.50 29.82
N ALA A 63 -23.05 19.34 30.37
CA ALA A 63 -23.08 19.09 31.80
C ALA A 63 -21.67 19.09 32.44
N HIS A 64 -20.67 18.60 31.71
CA HIS A 64 -19.28 18.47 32.16
C HIS A 64 -18.34 19.46 31.45
N ARG A 65 -18.82 20.67 31.17
CA ARG A 65 -18.06 21.66 30.39
C ARG A 65 -16.75 22.07 31.07
N ALA A 66 -16.68 22.04 32.40
CA ALA A 66 -15.49 22.40 33.16
C ALA A 66 -14.37 21.37 32.95
N GLU A 67 -14.73 20.10 33.01
CA GLU A 67 -13.86 18.94 32.79
C GLU A 67 -13.33 18.96 31.35
N PHE A 68 -14.20 19.13 30.35
CA PHE A 68 -13.78 19.25 28.95
C PHE A 68 -12.98 20.52 28.63
N GLY A 69 -12.98 21.53 29.52
CA GLY A 69 -12.24 22.78 29.38
C GLY A 69 -10.78 22.72 29.85
N GLY A 70 -10.29 21.55 30.26
CA GLY A 70 -8.93 21.35 30.78
C GLY A 70 -8.87 20.66 32.15
N GLY A 71 -9.98 20.08 32.61
CA GLY A 71 -10.01 19.19 33.77
C GLY A 71 -9.80 17.72 33.40
N ASP A 72 -10.11 16.84 34.34
CA ASP A 72 -10.01 15.38 34.20
C ASP A 72 -11.39 14.70 34.28
N HIS A 73 -11.41 13.39 34.04
CA HIS A 73 -12.63 12.57 34.09
C HIS A 73 -12.96 12.06 35.50
N ALA A 74 -12.04 12.19 36.46
CA ALA A 74 -12.12 11.52 37.77
C ALA A 74 -13.32 11.99 38.62
N THR A 75 -13.88 13.16 38.33
CA THR A 75 -15.07 13.69 39.01
C THR A 75 -16.38 13.23 38.38
N ILE A 76 -16.35 12.55 37.23
CA ILE A 76 -17.54 12.15 36.46
C ILE A 76 -18.05 10.80 36.99
N PRO A 77 -19.22 10.75 37.65
CA PRO A 77 -19.72 9.51 38.22
C PRO A 77 -20.02 8.46 37.14
N GLY A 78 -19.58 7.22 37.36
CA GLY A 78 -19.85 6.12 36.43
C GLY A 78 -18.91 6.04 35.22
N PHE A 79 -17.97 6.98 35.08
CA PHE A 79 -17.11 7.07 33.90
C PHE A 79 -16.12 5.89 33.85
N ASP A 80 -15.46 5.60 34.97
CA ASP A 80 -14.49 4.50 35.08
C ASP A 80 -15.13 3.13 34.81
N GLU A 81 -16.35 2.91 35.32
CA GLU A 81 -17.10 1.68 35.09
C GLU A 81 -17.43 1.49 33.61
N VAL A 82 -17.95 2.55 32.95
CA VAL A 82 -18.22 2.49 31.51
C VAL A 82 -16.94 2.29 30.69
N ALA A 83 -15.84 2.95 31.08
CA ALA A 83 -14.56 2.78 30.40
C ALA A 83 -14.04 1.35 30.51
N ALA A 84 -14.13 0.73 31.69
CA ALA A 84 -13.73 -0.66 31.92
C ALA A 84 -14.60 -1.65 31.10
N GLU A 85 -15.91 -1.42 31.01
CA GLU A 85 -16.80 -2.22 30.16
C GLU A 85 -16.42 -2.10 28.68
N LEU A 86 -16.22 -0.86 28.20
CA LEU A 86 -15.83 -0.61 26.81
C LEU A 86 -14.45 -1.16 26.48
N ALA A 87 -13.51 -1.21 27.43
CA ALA A 87 -12.21 -1.85 27.21
C ALA A 87 -12.32 -3.36 26.97
N GLY A 88 -13.37 -4.01 27.48
CA GLY A 88 -13.68 -5.41 27.16
C GLY A 88 -14.19 -5.60 25.72
N GLU A 89 -14.86 -4.59 25.17
CA GLU A 89 -15.43 -4.63 23.81
C GLU A 89 -14.49 -4.07 22.74
N TYR A 90 -13.66 -3.09 23.10
CA TYR A 90 -12.73 -2.36 22.24
C TYR A 90 -11.28 -2.41 22.78
N PRO A 91 -10.70 -3.60 23.00
CA PRO A 91 -9.38 -3.74 23.64
C PRO A 91 -8.23 -3.17 22.80
N GLU A 92 -8.42 -2.97 21.50
CA GLU A 92 -7.43 -2.33 20.63
C GLU A 92 -7.39 -0.80 20.75
N ALA A 93 -8.47 -0.20 21.26
CA ALA A 93 -8.61 1.24 21.40
C ALA A 93 -8.42 1.71 22.84
N LEU A 94 -8.76 0.87 23.82
CA LEU A 94 -8.70 1.17 25.24
C LEU A 94 -7.81 0.14 25.95
N GLY A 95 -6.75 0.60 26.60
CA GLY A 95 -5.90 -0.27 27.42
C GLY A 95 -6.65 -0.73 28.66
N THR A 96 -6.45 -1.98 29.08
CA THR A 96 -7.16 -2.55 30.24
C THR A 96 -6.87 -1.83 31.56
N GLU A 97 -5.67 -1.27 31.71
CA GLU A 97 -5.23 -0.55 32.92
C GLU A 97 -5.40 0.98 32.78
N THR A 98 -5.61 1.48 31.56
CA THR A 98 -5.68 2.91 31.21
C THR A 98 -7.01 3.29 30.58
N ALA A 99 -8.02 2.42 30.69
CA ALA A 99 -9.26 2.52 29.93
C ALA A 99 -9.95 3.89 30.07
N ALA A 100 -10.02 4.42 31.29
CA ALA A 100 -10.64 5.70 31.56
C ALA A 100 -9.85 6.87 30.96
N ASP A 101 -8.53 6.88 31.11
CA ASP A 101 -7.66 7.90 30.51
C ASP A 101 -7.70 7.87 28.98
N ASP A 102 -7.66 6.67 28.39
CA ASP A 102 -7.73 6.47 26.94
C ASP A 102 -9.09 6.92 26.41
N LEU A 103 -10.19 6.53 27.07
CA LEU A 103 -11.54 6.93 26.69
C LEU A 103 -11.72 8.45 26.82
N TRP A 104 -11.24 9.05 27.91
CA TRP A 104 -11.29 10.50 28.09
C TRP A 104 -10.51 11.23 27.01
N SER A 105 -9.31 10.75 26.67
CA SER A 105 -8.51 11.28 25.57
C SER A 105 -9.27 11.21 24.25
N ILE A 106 -9.94 10.10 23.97
CA ILE A 106 -10.76 9.93 22.75
C ILE A 106 -11.95 10.90 22.75
N LEU A 107 -12.67 11.08 23.85
CA LEU A 107 -13.87 11.93 23.90
C LEU A 107 -13.54 13.43 23.86
N THR A 108 -12.41 13.84 24.43
CA THR A 108 -11.94 15.23 24.48
C THR A 108 -11.19 15.65 23.23
N THR A 109 -10.45 14.74 22.59
CA THR A 109 -9.84 15.00 21.29
C THR A 109 -10.93 15.17 20.23
N PRO A 110 -10.85 16.20 19.35
CA PRO A 110 -11.75 16.32 18.21
C PRO A 110 -11.86 15.00 17.44
N ALA A 111 -13.03 14.72 16.88
CA ALA A 111 -13.18 13.55 16.03
C ALA A 111 -12.13 13.62 14.90
N PRO A 112 -11.25 12.62 14.76
CA PRO A 112 -10.25 12.67 13.72
C PRO A 112 -10.99 12.68 12.40
N GLU A 113 -10.63 13.64 11.54
CA GLU A 113 -11.17 13.66 10.20
C GLU A 113 -10.55 12.50 9.41
N ALA A 114 -11.37 11.81 8.62
CA ALA A 114 -10.84 10.83 7.68
C ALA A 114 -9.80 11.52 6.79
N PRO A 115 -8.58 10.96 6.66
CA PRO A 115 -7.52 11.61 5.91
C PRO A 115 -7.98 11.94 4.49
N PRO A 116 -7.54 13.05 3.90
CA PRO A 116 -7.87 13.37 2.51
C PRO A 116 -7.50 12.21 1.57
N ALA A 117 -8.34 11.95 0.56
CA ALA A 117 -8.07 10.91 -0.42
C ALA A 117 -6.73 11.11 -1.14
N ALA A 118 -6.31 12.37 -1.34
CA ALA A 118 -5.02 12.72 -1.90
C ALA A 118 -3.84 12.24 -1.02
N ASP A 119 -3.94 12.40 0.29
CA ASP A 119 -2.89 11.98 1.24
C ASP A 119 -2.80 10.47 1.33
N CYS A 120 -3.94 9.78 1.22
CA CYS A 120 -3.99 8.32 1.13
C CYS A 120 -3.32 7.83 -0.15
N MET A 121 -3.60 8.47 -1.30
CA MET A 121 -2.99 8.15 -2.58
C MET A 121 -1.48 8.44 -2.59
N ALA A 122 -1.04 9.54 -1.98
CA ALA A 122 0.38 9.85 -1.86
C ALA A 122 1.14 8.79 -1.04
N ARG A 123 0.57 8.35 0.10
CA ARG A 123 1.14 7.26 0.90
C ARG A 123 1.13 5.92 0.16
N ALA A 124 0.05 5.62 -0.56
CA ALA A 124 -0.03 4.43 -1.39
C ALA A 124 1.03 4.42 -2.49
N LEU A 125 1.30 5.57 -3.13
CA LEU A 125 2.40 5.70 -4.09
C LEU A 125 3.76 5.45 -3.46
N GLU A 126 4.05 6.04 -2.31
CA GLU A 126 5.34 5.84 -1.63
C GLU A 126 5.54 4.38 -1.23
N ARG A 127 4.50 3.75 -0.69
CA ARG A 127 4.52 2.32 -0.36
C ARG A 127 4.67 1.44 -1.62
N ALA A 128 3.97 1.78 -2.70
CA ALA A 128 4.09 1.07 -3.98
C ALA A 128 5.50 1.16 -4.58
N ARG A 129 6.29 2.21 -4.31
CA ARG A 129 7.69 2.27 -4.74
C ARG A 129 8.52 1.13 -4.16
N GLN A 130 8.19 0.71 -2.94
CA GLN A 130 8.90 -0.32 -2.18
C GLN A 130 8.33 -1.72 -2.47
N GLU A 131 7.00 -1.84 -2.56
CA GLU A 131 6.31 -3.13 -2.55
C GLU A 131 5.76 -3.56 -3.92
N CYS A 132 5.40 -2.61 -4.80
CA CYS A 132 4.76 -2.97 -6.07
C CYS A 132 5.79 -3.41 -7.12
N PRO A 133 5.41 -4.39 -7.97
CA PRO A 133 6.23 -4.77 -9.09
C PRO A 133 6.40 -3.60 -10.07
N ALA A 134 7.51 -3.63 -10.80
CA ALA A 134 7.73 -2.69 -11.90
C ALA A 134 6.61 -2.82 -12.95
N ALA A 135 6.14 -1.68 -13.47
CA ALA A 135 5.24 -1.68 -14.61
C ALA A 135 5.89 -2.37 -15.81
N PRO A 136 5.16 -3.21 -16.56
CA PRO A 136 5.69 -3.84 -17.77
C PRO A 136 6.26 -2.80 -18.76
N GLY A 137 7.51 -2.98 -19.17
CA GLY A 137 8.21 -2.05 -20.07
C GLY A 137 8.68 -0.75 -19.43
N SER A 138 8.47 -0.55 -18.13
CA SER A 138 9.06 0.56 -17.39
C SER A 138 10.57 0.39 -17.25
N VAL A 139 11.28 1.48 -16.93
CA VAL A 139 12.74 1.41 -16.73
C VAL A 139 13.14 0.39 -15.67
N ARG A 140 12.30 0.19 -14.64
CA ARG A 140 12.51 -0.79 -13.56
C ARG A 140 12.28 -2.24 -14.00
N ASP A 141 11.50 -2.46 -15.07
CA ASP A 141 11.25 -3.80 -15.63
C ASP A 141 12.26 -4.19 -16.71
N LEU A 142 13.12 -3.25 -17.15
CA LEU A 142 14.08 -3.53 -18.22
C LEU A 142 15.34 -4.21 -17.69
N ILE A 143 15.61 -5.41 -18.22
CA ILE A 143 16.83 -6.19 -17.99
C ILE A 143 17.71 -6.23 -19.24
N SER A 144 18.98 -6.61 -19.08
CA SER A 144 19.90 -6.76 -20.20
C SER A 144 19.50 -7.92 -21.13
N THR A 145 19.99 -7.89 -22.37
CA THR A 145 19.77 -9.01 -23.31
C THR A 145 20.36 -10.32 -22.81
N ALA A 146 21.43 -10.28 -22.03
CA ALA A 146 22.08 -11.46 -21.45
C ALA A 146 21.21 -12.09 -20.34
N GLU A 147 20.68 -11.29 -19.41
CA GLU A 147 19.76 -11.76 -18.37
C GLU A 147 18.47 -12.31 -18.97
N ALA A 148 17.90 -11.60 -19.96
CA ALA A 148 16.71 -12.06 -20.67
C ALA A 148 16.94 -13.40 -21.39
N ALA A 149 18.13 -13.60 -21.95
CA ALA A 149 18.52 -14.84 -22.61
C ALA A 149 18.62 -16.01 -21.63
N ALA A 150 19.18 -15.77 -20.44
CA ALA A 150 19.23 -16.76 -19.37
C ALA A 150 17.82 -17.14 -18.88
N LEU A 151 16.93 -16.15 -18.68
CA LEU A 151 15.54 -16.40 -18.26
C LEU A 151 14.73 -17.19 -19.29
N ALA A 152 14.95 -16.93 -20.58
CA ALA A 152 14.20 -17.53 -21.67
C ALA A 152 14.83 -18.84 -22.21
N ASP A 153 15.98 -19.25 -21.68
CA ASP A 153 16.79 -20.39 -22.17
C ASP A 153 17.10 -20.32 -23.68
N VAL A 154 17.63 -19.18 -24.11
CA VAL A 154 17.96 -18.90 -25.51
C VAL A 154 19.28 -18.14 -25.64
N SER A 155 19.79 -17.97 -26.86
CA SER A 155 20.99 -17.15 -27.08
C SER A 155 20.67 -15.66 -27.01
N GLU A 156 21.61 -14.87 -26.51
CA GLU A 156 21.52 -13.41 -26.45
C GLU A 156 21.26 -12.78 -27.84
N GLN A 157 21.93 -13.28 -28.87
CA GLN A 157 21.74 -12.81 -30.24
C GLN A 157 20.29 -13.03 -30.73
N TRP A 158 19.64 -14.10 -30.27
CA TRP A 158 18.25 -14.35 -30.62
C TRP A 158 17.30 -13.39 -29.90
N ILE A 159 17.49 -13.15 -28.60
CA ILE A 159 16.74 -12.10 -27.87
C ILE A 159 16.89 -10.75 -28.57
N ARG A 160 18.11 -10.34 -28.91
CA ARG A 160 18.37 -9.09 -29.64
C ARG A 160 17.63 -9.04 -30.97
N ARG A 161 17.56 -10.16 -31.72
CA ARG A 161 16.78 -10.25 -32.97
C ARG A 161 15.29 -10.09 -32.70
N LEU A 162 14.75 -10.71 -31.65
CA LEU A 162 13.33 -10.61 -31.30
C LEU A 162 12.94 -9.17 -30.96
N VAL A 163 13.75 -8.50 -30.14
CA VAL A 163 13.55 -7.07 -29.78
C VAL A 163 13.59 -6.19 -31.02
N ARG A 164 14.61 -6.34 -31.88
CA ARG A 164 14.70 -5.58 -33.14
C ARG A 164 13.52 -5.79 -34.07
N SER A 165 12.95 -7.01 -34.08
CA SER A 165 11.78 -7.33 -34.89
C SER A 165 10.44 -6.92 -34.26
N GLY A 166 10.45 -6.32 -33.06
CA GLY A 166 9.25 -5.94 -32.32
C GLY A 166 8.47 -7.11 -31.71
N LYS A 167 9.01 -8.34 -31.78
CA LYS A 167 8.36 -9.56 -31.26
C LYS A 167 8.51 -9.74 -29.75
N LEU A 168 9.46 -9.03 -29.15
CA LEU A 168 9.67 -9.01 -27.72
C LEU A 168 9.74 -7.55 -27.26
N PRO A 169 8.96 -7.13 -26.23
CA PRO A 169 8.98 -5.77 -25.72
C PRO A 169 10.37 -5.43 -25.21
N GLY A 170 10.98 -4.42 -25.81
CA GLY A 170 12.30 -3.93 -25.44
C GLY A 170 12.62 -2.65 -26.18
N ARG A 171 13.68 -1.97 -25.74
CA ARG A 171 14.14 -0.73 -26.37
C ARG A 171 15.66 -0.66 -26.40
N GLN A 172 16.17 0.19 -27.27
CA GLN A 172 17.59 0.51 -27.29
C GLN A 172 17.90 1.54 -26.18
N VAL A 173 18.89 1.23 -25.35
CA VAL A 173 19.42 2.10 -24.28
C VAL A 173 20.89 2.34 -24.60
N GLY A 174 21.17 3.50 -25.20
CA GLY A 174 22.50 3.81 -25.74
C GLY A 174 22.91 2.84 -26.86
N ARG A 175 23.98 2.07 -26.64
CA ARG A 175 24.50 1.07 -27.58
C ARG A 175 23.96 -0.34 -27.35
N SER A 176 23.23 -0.55 -26.26
CA SER A 176 22.71 -1.85 -25.84
C SER A 176 21.19 -1.93 -26.01
N TYR A 177 20.65 -3.14 -26.01
CA TYR A 177 19.21 -3.35 -25.94
C TYR A 177 18.84 -3.79 -24.53
N ALA A 178 17.70 -3.33 -24.05
CA ALA A 178 17.10 -3.77 -22.79
C ALA A 178 15.70 -4.32 -23.08
N VAL A 179 15.29 -5.32 -22.32
CA VAL A 179 14.11 -6.15 -22.57
C VAL A 179 13.24 -6.18 -21.32
N SER A 180 11.93 -6.16 -21.49
CA SER A 180 11.01 -6.38 -20.37
C SER A 180 11.28 -7.74 -19.72
N ALA A 181 11.57 -7.75 -18.41
CA ALA A 181 11.80 -8.96 -17.63
C ALA A 181 10.56 -9.86 -17.63
N ALA A 182 9.38 -9.27 -17.44
CA ALA A 182 8.11 -9.98 -17.50
C ALA A 182 7.89 -10.66 -18.85
N ALA A 183 8.23 -9.99 -19.97
CA ALA A 183 8.08 -10.58 -21.29
C ALA A 183 9.11 -11.68 -21.56
N ALA A 184 10.35 -11.51 -21.11
CA ALA A 184 11.38 -12.54 -21.20
C ALA A 184 11.01 -13.80 -20.41
N ALA A 185 10.49 -13.65 -19.19
CA ALA A 185 10.07 -14.77 -18.34
C ALA A 185 8.85 -15.54 -18.91
N ARG A 186 7.94 -14.84 -19.60
CA ARG A 186 6.78 -15.46 -20.29
C ARG A 186 7.13 -16.05 -21.64
N PHE A 187 8.29 -15.70 -22.20
CA PHE A 187 8.70 -16.23 -23.49
C PHE A 187 8.81 -17.75 -23.41
N ARG A 188 8.16 -18.42 -24.35
CA ARG A 188 8.26 -19.86 -24.54
C ARG A 188 8.69 -20.10 -25.96
N ARG A 189 9.82 -20.78 -26.11
CA ARG A 189 10.30 -21.21 -27.42
C ARG A 189 9.32 -22.21 -28.01
N HIS A 190 8.96 -21.99 -29.28
CA HIS A 190 8.18 -22.97 -30.02
C HIS A 190 9.01 -24.27 -30.20
N PRO A 191 8.47 -25.46 -29.88
CA PRO A 191 9.24 -26.71 -29.84
C PRO A 191 9.89 -27.11 -31.18
N THR A 192 9.31 -26.71 -32.31
CA THR A 192 9.87 -26.99 -33.65
C THR A 192 10.95 -26.00 -34.12
N ALA A 193 11.25 -24.95 -33.37
CA ALA A 193 12.37 -24.06 -33.68
C ALA A 193 13.68 -24.73 -33.21
N GLY A 194 14.24 -25.61 -34.05
CA GLY A 194 15.35 -26.55 -33.77
C GLY A 194 16.37 -26.11 -32.71
N ARG A 195 16.68 -27.03 -31.79
CA ARG A 195 17.61 -26.84 -30.66
C ARG A 195 18.93 -26.21 -31.15
N PRO A 196 19.40 -25.10 -30.57
CA PRO A 196 20.74 -24.61 -30.85
C PRO A 196 21.69 -25.70 -30.34
N ARG A 197 22.67 -26.11 -31.15
CA ARG A 197 23.70 -27.05 -30.71
C ARG A 197 24.38 -26.40 -29.50
N ALA A 198 24.17 -26.96 -28.31
CA ALA A 198 24.96 -26.60 -27.14
C ALA A 198 26.42 -26.70 -27.58
N ARG A 199 27.19 -25.62 -27.46
CA ARG A 199 28.63 -25.70 -27.61
C ARG A 199 29.07 -26.63 -26.48
N VAL A 200 29.34 -27.88 -26.83
CA VAL A 200 30.05 -28.81 -25.95
C VAL A 200 31.30 -28.05 -25.52
N HIS A 201 31.43 -27.78 -24.22
CA HIS A 201 32.68 -27.30 -23.67
C HIS A 201 33.73 -28.35 -24.05
N LEU A 202 34.52 -28.06 -25.07
CA LEU A 202 35.71 -28.83 -25.37
C LEU A 202 36.65 -28.55 -24.21
N GLU A 203 36.85 -29.54 -23.35
CA GLU A 203 37.94 -29.50 -22.39
C GLU A 203 39.24 -29.20 -23.15
N PRO A 204 40.08 -28.28 -22.66
CA PRO A 204 41.37 -28.04 -23.27
C PRO A 204 42.19 -29.33 -23.21
N ALA A 205 42.68 -29.78 -24.36
CA ALA A 205 43.54 -30.95 -24.44
C ALA A 205 44.78 -30.76 -23.55
N PRO A 206 45.17 -31.75 -22.74
CA PRO A 206 46.44 -31.70 -22.02
C PRO A 206 47.60 -31.70 -23.02
N PHE A 207 48.54 -30.77 -22.83
CA PHE A 207 49.80 -30.67 -23.57
C PHE A 207 50.74 -31.83 -23.27
#